data_AF-A0A3B8U6I8-F1
#
_entry.id   AF-A0A3B8U6I8-F1
#
_cell.length_a   1.000
_cell.length_b   1.000
_cell.length_c   1.000
_cell.angle_alpha   90.00
_cell.angle_beta   90.00
_cell.angle_gamma   90.00
#
_symmetry.space_group_name_H-M   'P 1'
#
loop_
_entity.id
_entity.type
_entity.pdbx_description
1 polymer ?
#
loop_
_entity_poly.entity_id
_entity_poly.type
_entity_poly.pdbx_seq_one_letter_code
_entity_poly.pdbx_strand_id
1 'polypeptide(L)'
;MSEMNNKLNEEALNKVTGGNDGMGDGTFSVRDINPIWVRVTSSTLNCRYWPNGRIAKVYERGHKLKVDGITTDGEWYRLWIYNPEGGECYGYIYKAYTERI
;
A
#
# COMPACT_ATOMS: atom_id res chain seq x y z
N MET A 1 1.98 35.22 10.92
CA MET A 1 2.29 33.78 10.83
C MET A 1 1.01 33.09 10.42
N SER A 2 0.92 32.64 9.16
CA SER A 2 -0.29 31.97 8.64
C SER A 2 -0.06 30.47 8.72
N GLU A 3 -0.91 29.80 9.50
CA GLU A 3 -0.94 28.35 9.65
C GLU A 3 -1.21 27.69 8.30
N MET A 4 -0.27 26.85 7.85
CA MET A 4 -0.45 25.97 6.69
C MET A 4 -1.46 24.89 7.08
N ASN A 5 -2.73 25.19 6.81
CA ASN A 5 -3.83 24.26 7.02
C ASN A 5 -3.75 23.21 5.91
N ASN A 6 -3.11 22.08 6.21
CA ASN A 6 -2.88 20.95 5.30
C ASN A 6 -4.17 20.15 5.12
N LYS A 7 -5.25 20.81 4.68
CA LYS A 7 -6.51 20.16 4.33
C LYS A 7 -6.38 19.62 2.92
N LEU A 8 -6.08 18.32 2.83
CA LEU A 8 -6.31 17.55 1.61
C LEU A 8 -7.75 17.82 1.17
N ASN A 9 -7.94 18.38 -0.02
CA ASN A 9 -9.25 18.73 -0.54
C ASN A 9 -10.07 17.45 -0.82
N GLU A 10 -11.38 17.49 -0.57
CA GLU A 10 -12.31 16.38 -0.83
C GLU A 10 -12.26 15.90 -2.29
N GLU A 11 -11.81 16.76 -3.20
CA GLU A 11 -11.57 16.45 -4.61
C GLU A 11 -10.42 15.46 -4.84
N ALA A 12 -9.35 15.50 -4.01
CA ALA A 12 -8.28 14.51 -4.04
C ALA A 12 -8.72 13.16 -3.44
N LEU A 13 -9.70 13.17 -2.53
CA LEU A 13 -10.36 11.96 -2.00
C LEU A 13 -11.33 11.34 -3.02
N ASN A 14 -11.97 12.15 -3.88
CA ASN A 14 -12.83 11.66 -4.98
C ASN A 14 -12.04 11.14 -6.20
N LYS A 15 -10.74 11.44 -6.30
CA LYS A 15 -9.82 10.81 -7.28
C LYS A 15 -9.23 9.50 -6.78
N VAL A 16 -9.80 8.91 -5.73
CA VAL A 16 -9.40 7.59 -5.26
C VAL A 16 -9.96 6.53 -6.21
N THR A 17 -9.12 6.10 -7.13
CA THR A 17 -9.28 4.83 -7.84
C THR A 17 -8.84 3.69 -6.93
N GLY A 18 -9.80 2.95 -6.38
CA GLY A 18 -9.49 1.75 -5.61
C GLY A 18 -10.73 1.13 -4.98
N GLY A 19 -11.65 0.64 -5.81
CA GLY A 19 -12.69 -0.26 -5.33
C GLY A 19 -12.06 -1.50 -4.71
N ASN A 20 -12.61 -1.94 -3.59
CA ASN A 20 -12.35 -3.25 -3.00
C ASN A 20 -12.44 -4.30 -4.13
N ASP A 21 -11.34 -5.00 -4.38
CA ASP A 21 -11.29 -6.13 -5.31
C ASP A 21 -12.10 -7.35 -4.82
N GLY A 22 -12.78 -7.20 -3.68
CA GLY A 22 -13.62 -8.21 -3.04
C GLY A 22 -12.83 -9.16 -2.15
N MET A 23 -11.54 -8.91 -1.91
CA MET A 23 -10.62 -9.87 -1.29
C MET A 23 -10.09 -9.46 0.11
N GLY A 24 -10.71 -8.48 0.77
CA GLY A 24 -10.44 -8.16 2.18
C GLY A 24 -11.55 -7.40 2.91
N ASP A 25 -11.35 -7.23 4.22
CA ASP A 25 -12.28 -6.56 5.13
C ASP A 25 -12.09 -5.04 5.09
N GLY A 26 -13.17 -4.29 4.85
CA GLY A 26 -13.19 -2.82 4.95
C GLY A 26 -13.15 -2.07 3.61
N THR A 27 -13.64 -0.83 3.62
CA THR A 27 -13.62 0.08 2.47
C THR A 27 -12.36 0.94 2.49
N PHE A 28 -11.26 0.39 2.00
CA PHE A 28 -10.06 1.17 1.76
C PHE A 28 -10.14 1.89 0.42
N SER A 29 -9.48 3.02 0.39
CA SER A 29 -9.34 3.88 -0.78
C SER A 29 -7.84 4.08 -0.97
N VAL A 30 -7.33 3.90 -2.20
CA VAL A 30 -5.90 4.02 -2.52
C VAL A 30 -5.63 5.26 -3.36
N ARG A 31 -4.58 6.01 -3.01
CA ARG A 31 -4.05 7.11 -3.79
C ARG A 31 -2.72 6.71 -4.41
N ASP A 32 -2.54 7.00 -5.70
CA ASP A 32 -1.26 6.83 -6.36
C ASP A 32 -0.21 7.81 -5.79
N ILE A 33 1.04 7.37 -5.75
CA ILE A 33 2.19 8.17 -5.35
C ILE A 33 3.29 8.07 -6.41
N ASN A 34 4.20 9.05 -6.44
CA ASN A 34 5.44 8.86 -7.21
C ASN A 34 6.18 7.63 -6.64
N PRO A 35 6.53 6.63 -7.46
CA PRO A 35 7.08 5.40 -6.93
C PRO A 35 8.32 5.62 -6.07
N ILE A 36 8.35 5.00 -4.90
CA ILE A 36 9.49 5.04 -3.97
C ILE A 36 9.98 3.63 -3.68
N TRP A 37 11.25 3.55 -3.27
CA TRP A 37 11.81 2.31 -2.75
C TRP A 37 11.69 2.29 -1.23
N VAL A 38 11.28 1.14 -0.71
CA VAL A 38 11.26 0.86 0.72
C VAL A 38 12.00 -0.43 1.02
N ARG A 39 12.55 -0.55 2.21
CA ARG A 39 13.21 -1.75 2.73
C ARG A 39 12.39 -2.33 3.87
N VAL A 40 12.21 -3.65 3.88
CA VAL A 40 11.52 -4.36 4.96
C VAL A 40 12.36 -4.32 6.24
N THR A 41 11.77 -3.87 7.34
CA THR A 41 12.43 -3.76 8.66
C THR A 41 12.00 -4.83 9.65
N SER A 42 10.85 -5.47 9.47
CA SER A 42 10.42 -6.62 10.26
C SER A 42 11.15 -7.91 9.82
N SER A 43 11.16 -8.95 10.67
CA SER A 43 11.72 -10.25 10.29
C SER A 43 10.95 -10.88 9.12
N THR A 44 9.63 -10.76 9.13
CA THR A 44 8.73 -11.14 8.04
C THR A 44 7.68 -10.05 7.82
N LEU A 45 7.27 -9.85 6.57
CA LEU A 45 6.23 -8.90 6.16
C LEU A 45 5.27 -9.56 5.19
N ASN A 46 4.01 -9.64 5.60
CA ASN A 46 2.94 -10.16 4.75
C ASN A 46 2.52 -9.11 3.71
N CYS A 47 2.63 -9.47 2.45
CA CYS A 47 1.98 -8.80 1.33
C CYS A 47 0.62 -9.47 1.10
N ARG A 48 -0.44 -8.67 1.08
CA ARG A 48 -1.83 -9.13 0.99
C ARG A 48 -2.46 -8.66 -0.32
N TYR A 49 -3.46 -9.39 -0.81
CA TYR A 49 -4.23 -8.97 -2.00
C TYR A 49 -5.02 -7.68 -1.77
N TRP A 50 -5.49 -7.49 -0.53
CA TRP A 50 -6.16 -6.28 -0.05
C TRP A 50 -5.68 -6.00 1.39
N PRO A 51 -5.72 -4.76 1.89
CA PRO A 51 -5.52 -4.51 3.32
C PRO A 51 -6.39 -5.44 4.18
N ASN A 52 -5.77 -6.06 5.19
CA ASN A 52 -6.37 -7.12 6.03
C ASN A 52 -6.88 -8.38 5.30
N GLY A 53 -6.76 -8.46 3.97
CA GLY A 53 -7.17 -9.60 3.16
C GLY A 53 -6.19 -10.77 3.19
N ARG A 54 -6.42 -11.73 2.30
CA ARG A 54 -5.59 -12.94 2.16
C ARG A 54 -4.13 -12.59 1.84
N ILE A 55 -3.20 -13.34 2.42
CA ILE A 55 -1.76 -13.19 2.14
C ILE A 55 -1.49 -13.70 0.72
N ALA A 56 -0.88 -12.84 -0.10
CA ALA A 56 -0.42 -13.17 -1.44
C ALA A 56 1.04 -13.64 -1.42
N LYS A 57 1.88 -12.98 -0.62
CA LYS A 57 3.32 -13.24 -0.55
C LYS A 57 3.89 -12.82 0.80
N VAL A 58 5.04 -13.39 1.18
CA VAL A 58 5.80 -12.95 2.36
C VAL A 58 7.16 -12.43 1.90
N TYR A 59 7.59 -11.31 2.49
CA TYR A 59 8.91 -10.74 2.31
C TYR A 59 9.71 -10.81 3.62
N GLU A 60 11.02 -10.98 3.51
CA GLU A 60 11.93 -11.04 4.64
C GLU A 60 12.60 -9.69 4.90
N ARG A 61 13.19 -9.53 6.09
CA ARG A 61 13.99 -8.37 6.46
C ARG A 61 15.02 -8.05 5.38
N GLY A 62 15.12 -6.77 5.01
CA GLY A 62 16.11 -6.28 4.06
C GLY A 62 15.68 -6.34 2.59
N HIS A 63 14.59 -7.03 2.25
CA HIS A 63 14.02 -6.95 0.91
C HIS A 63 13.70 -5.51 0.52
N LYS A 64 14.03 -5.14 -0.72
CA LYS A 64 13.76 -3.83 -1.31
C LYS A 64 12.54 -3.93 -2.21
N LEU A 65 11.53 -3.13 -1.92
CA LEU A 65 10.24 -3.16 -2.60
C LEU A 65 9.97 -1.79 -3.21
N LYS A 66 9.44 -1.78 -4.44
CA LYS A 66 8.99 -0.55 -5.10
C LYS A 66 7.49 -0.41 -4.86
N VAL A 67 7.08 0.69 -4.24
CA VAL A 67 5.68 0.97 -3.91
C VAL A 67 5.21 2.18 -4.71
N ASP A 68 3.96 2.13 -5.19
CA ASP A 68 3.38 3.11 -6.13
C ASP A 68 2.02 3.67 -5.68
N GLY A 69 1.51 3.19 -4.55
CA GLY A 69 0.29 3.73 -3.95
C GLY A 69 0.34 3.69 -2.44
N ILE A 70 -0.55 4.45 -1.82
CA ILE A 70 -0.78 4.44 -0.37
C ILE A 70 -2.28 4.46 -0.10
N THR A 71 -2.74 3.71 0.88
CA THR A 71 -4.13 3.83 1.34
C THR A 71 -4.38 5.21 1.95
N THR A 72 -5.62 5.66 1.90
CA THR A 72 -6.08 6.98 2.38
C THR A 72 -5.95 7.15 3.89
N ASP A 73 -5.98 6.06 4.64
CA ASP A 73 -5.63 6.04 6.07
C ASP A 73 -4.11 6.18 6.31
N GLY A 74 -3.29 6.01 5.28
CA GLY A 74 -1.83 6.13 5.34
C GLY A 74 -1.08 4.90 5.87
N GLU A 75 -1.78 3.79 6.13
CA GLU A 75 -1.23 2.62 6.83
C GLU A 75 -0.61 1.57 5.89
N TRP A 76 -1.09 1.49 4.65
CA TRP A 76 -0.67 0.46 3.70
C TRP A 76 -0.04 1.08 2.46
N TYR A 77 1.06 0.50 2.01
CA TYR A 77 1.59 0.74 0.67
C TYR A 77 1.02 -0.27 -0.32
N ARG A 78 0.71 0.21 -1.53
CA ARG A 78 0.42 -0.62 -2.70
C ARG A 78 1.70 -0.85 -3.50
N LEU A 79 1.90 -2.06 -3.97
CA LEU A 79 2.97 -2.45 -4.88
C LEU A 79 2.45 -3.45 -5.90
N TRP A 80 3.18 -3.57 -6.99
CA TRP A 80 2.87 -4.54 -8.03
C TRP A 80 3.61 -5.85 -7.76
N ILE A 81 2.90 -6.97 -7.83
CA ILE A 81 3.42 -8.30 -7.52
C ILE A 81 3.01 -9.32 -8.59
N TYR A 82 3.84 -10.36 -8.74
CA TYR A 82 3.44 -11.57 -9.43
C TYR A 82 2.54 -12.41 -8.51
N ASN A 83 1.34 -12.74 -8.97
CA ASN A 83 0.40 -13.58 -8.24
C ASN A 83 0.89 -15.05 -8.29
N PRO A 84 1.03 -15.75 -7.15
CA PRO A 84 1.33 -17.18 -7.14
C PRO A 84 0.35 -18.04 -7.95
N GLU A 85 -0.90 -17.61 -8.09
CA GLU A 85 -1.95 -18.27 -8.88
C GLU A 85 -1.83 -17.96 -10.40
N GLY A 86 -0.88 -17.10 -10.79
CA GLY A 86 -0.60 -16.72 -12.17
C GLY A 86 -0.98 -15.27 -12.48
N GLY A 87 -0.14 -14.61 -13.29
CA GLY A 87 -0.33 -13.23 -13.72
C GLY A 87 0.15 -12.18 -12.72
N GLU A 88 -0.32 -10.95 -12.90
CA GLU A 88 0.17 -9.78 -12.18
C GLU A 88 -1.00 -9.09 -11.48
N CYS A 89 -0.77 -8.66 -10.24
CA CYS A 89 -1.79 -7.98 -9.46
C CYS A 89 -1.17 -6.94 -8.53
N TYR A 90 -2.02 -6.15 -7.89
CA TYR A 90 -1.59 -5.30 -6.79
C TYR A 90 -1.55 -6.09 -5.49
N GLY A 91 -0.54 -5.80 -4.69
CA GLY A 91 -0.43 -6.24 -3.31
C GLY A 91 -0.36 -5.05 -2.37
N TYR A 92 -0.56 -5.33 -1.09
CA TYR A 92 -0.53 -4.34 -0.01
C TYR A 92 0.35 -4.81 1.14
N ILE A 93 1.24 -3.93 1.60
CA ILE A 93 2.12 -4.17 2.74
C ILE A 93 1.93 -3.09 3.80
N TYR A 94 2.05 -3.47 5.06
CA TYR A 94 1.92 -2.52 6.18
C TYR A 94 3.13 -1.60 6.24
N LYS A 95 2.90 -0.29 6.14
CA LYS A 95 3.96 0.72 6.04
C LYS A 95 4.87 0.74 7.26
N ALA A 96 4.34 0.50 8.46
CA ALA A 96 5.10 0.56 9.70
C ALA A 96 6.27 -0.46 9.78
N TYR A 97 6.26 -1.48 8.92
CA TYR A 97 7.33 -2.48 8.83
C TYR A 97 8.30 -2.22 7.67
N THR A 98 8.38 -0.97 7.23
CA THR A 98 9.25 -0.54 6.14
C THR A 98 9.96 0.78 6.45
N GLU A 99 11.13 0.97 5.85
CA GLU A 99 11.85 2.26 5.84
C GLU A 99 12.06 2.72 4.39
N ARG A 100 11.95 4.02 4.13
CA ARG A 100 12.24 4.58 2.80
C ARG A 100 13.75 4.59 2.57
N ILE A 101 14.18 4.26 1.35
CA ILE A 101 15.59 4.22 0.92
C ILE A 101 15.85 5.01 -0.36
#